data_AF-A0A3Q9G6C6-F1
#
_entry.id   AF-A0A3Q9G6C6-F1
#
_cell.length_a   1.000
_cell.length_b   1.000
_cell.length_c   1.000
_cell.angle_alpha   90.00
_cell.angle_beta   90.00
_cell.angle_gamma   90.00
#
_symmetry.space_group_name_H-M   'P 1'
#
loop_
_entity.id
_entity.type
_entity.pdbx_description
1 polymer ?
#
loop_
_entity_poly.entity_id
_entity_poly.type
_entity_poly.pdbx_seq_one_letter_code
_entity_poly.pdbx_strand_id
1 'polypeptide(L)' 'MVGDITYLRTGQGWLYLATVVDLATRMVIGWQIADHMRASLVIDALKMARVQGGARV' A
#
# COMPACT_ATOMS: atom_id res chain seq x y z
N MET A 1 9.93 -5.73 -5.12
CA MET A 1 8.68 -5.25 -4.49
C MET A 1 7.54 -5.48 -5.48
N VAL A 2 6.35 -5.79 -4.99
CA VAL A 2 5.12 -5.89 -5.79
C VAL A 2 4.02 -5.10 -5.09
N GLY A 3 3.09 -4.52 -5.84
CA GLY A 3 1.96 -3.77 -5.26
C GLY A 3 0.62 -4.25 -5.80
N ASP A 4 -0.42 -4.02 -5.01
CA ASP A 4 -1.81 -4.32 -5.35
C ASP A 4 -2.76 -3.25 -4.79
N ILE A 5 -3.93 -3.08 -5.41
CA ILE A 5 -5.02 -2.25 -4.91
C ILE A 5 -6.28 -3.10 -4.78
N THR A 6 -6.85 -3.12 -3.58
CA THR A 6 -8.12 -3.78 -3.31
C THR A 6 -9.12 -2.83 -2.67
N TYR A 7 -10.39 -3.22 -2.67
CA TYR A 7 -11.48 -2.48 -2.07
C TYR A 7 -12.00 -3.20 -0.82
N LEU A 8 -12.27 -2.45 0.23
CA LEU A 8 -12.71 -2.94 1.53
C LEU A 8 -14.13 -2.44 1.80
N ARG A 9 -15.05 -3.37 2.07
CA ARG A 9 -16.41 -3.00 2.50
C ARG A 9 -16.39 -2.68 3.99
N THR A 10 -16.91 -1.51 4.34
CA THR A 10 -17.12 -1.10 5.74
C THR A 10 -18.58 -0.77 5.99
N GLY A 11 -18.95 -0.56 7.26
CA GLY A 11 -20.29 -0.07 7.62
C GLY A 11 -20.56 1.36 7.15
N GLN A 12 -19.54 2.10 6.72
CA GLN A 12 -19.63 3.50 6.28
C GLN A 12 -19.48 3.67 4.76
N GLY A 13 -19.26 2.57 4.02
CA GLY A 13 -19.03 2.61 2.58
C GLY A 13 -17.83 1.77 2.15
N TRP A 14 -17.33 2.03 0.93
CA TRP A 14 -16.15 1.37 0.38
C TRP A 14 -14.89 2.19 0.67
N LEU A 15 -13.81 1.52 1.03
CA LEU A 15 -12.46 2.09 1.09
C LEU A 15 -11.56 1.38 0.08
N TYR A 16 -10.52 2.05 -0.38
CA TYR A 16 -9.49 1.53 -1.26
C TYR A 16 -8.19 1.41 -0.49
N LEU A 17 -7.60 0.21 -0.51
CA LEU A 17 -6.34 -0.12 0.13
C LEU A 17 -5.29 -0.39 -0.95
N ALA A 18 -4.22 0.39 -0.96
CA ALA A 18 -3.02 0.09 -1.73
C ALA A 18 -1.97 -0.56 -0.81
N THR A 19 -1.32 -1.63 -1.26
CA THR A 19 -0.24 -2.30 -0.52
C THR A 19 1.00 -2.46 -1.38
N VAL A 20 2.17 -2.54 -0.73
CA VAL A 20 3.46 -2.84 -1.32
C VAL A 20 4.13 -3.92 -0.47
N VAL A 21 4.41 -5.06 -1.08
CA VAL A 21 5.05 -6.23 -0.46
C VAL A 21 6.47 -6.38 -0.97
N ASP A 22 7.40 -6.62 -0.05
CA ASP A 22 8.72 -7.11 -0.40
C ASP A 22 8.67 -8.61 -0.70
N LEU A 23 9.15 -9.00 -1.88
CA LEU A 23 9.12 -10.39 -2.33
C LEU A 23 10.16 -11.27 -1.60
N ALA A 24 11.24 -10.68 -1.08
CA ALA A 24 12.26 -11.43 -0.35
C ALA A 24 11.77 -11.81 1.06
N THR A 25 11.22 -10.84 1.79
CA THR A 25 10.78 -11.03 3.19
C THR A 25 9.30 -11.40 3.33
N ARG A 26 8.50 -11.25 2.26
CA ARG A 26 7.03 -11.37 2.27
C ARG A 26 6.31 -10.39 3.20
N MET A 27 7.00 -9.36 3.67
CA MET A 27 6.43 -8.34 4.53
C MET A 27 5.75 -7.24 3.71
N VAL A 28 4.63 -6.72 4.21
CA VAL A 28 4.08 -5.45 3.75
C VAL A 28 5.00 -4.34 4.25
N ILE A 29 5.61 -3.62 3.32
CA ILE A 29 6.58 -2.55 3.62
C ILE A 29 6.02 -1.15 3.30
N GLY A 30 4.86 -1.07 2.65
CA GLY A 30 4.12 0.17 2.49
C GLY A 30 2.64 -0.09 2.24
N TRP A 31 1.79 0.81 2.71
CA TRP A 31 0.36 0.73 2.50
C TRP A 31 -0.27 2.11 2.66
N GLN A 32 -1.46 2.29 2.08
CA GLN A 32 -2.28 3.47 2.30
C GLN A 32 -3.76 3.14 2.07
N ILE A 33 -4.66 3.84 2.77
CA ILE A 33 -6.12 3.70 2.62
C ILE A 33 -6.74 5.05 2.28
N ALA A 34 -7.72 5.06 1.36
CA ALA A 34 -8.54 6.24 1.06
C ALA A 34 -9.98 5.84 0.71
N ASP A 35 -10.90 6.80 0.73
CA ASP A 35 -12.27 6.65 0.24
C ASP A 35 -12.38 6.79 -1.29
N HIS A 36 -11.24 6.95 -1.98
CA HIS A 36 -11.16 7.15 -3.42
C HIS A 36 -10.02 6.33 -4.06
N MET A 37 -10.17 5.98 -5.34
CA MET A 37 -9.10 5.40 -6.14
C MET A 37 -8.39 6.50 -6.95
N ARG A 38 -7.35 7.13 -6.35
CA ARG A 38 -6.52 8.15 -7.02
C ARG A 38 -5.06 7.74 -6.98
N ALA A 39 -4.25 8.28 -7.89
CA ALA A 39 -2.82 8.02 -7.95
C ALA A 39 -2.09 8.33 -6.62
N SER A 40 -2.55 9.35 -5.87
CA SER A 40 -2.01 9.71 -4.55
C SER A 40 -2.00 8.54 -3.57
N LEU A 41 -3.04 7.69 -3.59
CA LEU A 41 -3.14 6.49 -2.75
C LEU A 41 -1.92 5.57 -2.94
N VAL A 42 -1.59 5.28 -4.20
CA VAL A 42 -0.47 4.39 -4.56
C VAL A 42 0.87 5.08 -4.34
N ILE A 43 0.97 6.37 -4.70
CA ILE A 43 2.20 7.16 -4.52
C ILE A 43 2.60 7.18 -3.04
N ASP A 44 1.65 7.37 -2.13
CA ASP A 44 1.95 7.45 -0.71
C ASP A 44 2.31 6.07 -0.11
N ALA A 45 1.67 4.99 -0.56
CA ALA A 45 2.08 3.63 -0.22
C ALA A 45 3.52 3.32 -0.69
N LEU A 46 3.89 3.75 -1.90
CA LEU A 46 5.25 3.60 -2.44
C LEU A 46 6.28 4.46 -1.67
N LYS A 47 5.94 5.68 -1.28
CA LYS A 47 6.81 6.52 -0.44
C LYS A 47 7.09 5.86 0.91
N MET A 48 6.07 5.30 1.55
CA MET A 48 6.23 4.53 2.79
C MET A 48 7.16 3.34 2.57
N ALA A 49 6.95 2.58 1.49
CA ALA A 49 7.76 1.43 1.13
C ALA A 49 9.22 1.78 0.83
N ARG A 50 9.48 2.96 0.25
CA ARG A 50 10.85 3.46 0.01
C ARG A 50 11.62 3.66 1.32
N VAL A 51 10.96 4.14 2.37
CA VAL A 51 11.60 4.36 3.69
C VAL A 51 11.86 3.02 4.39
N GLN A 52 10.92 2.09 4.33
CA GLN A 52 11.02 0.81 5.06
C GLN A 52 11.83 -0.28 4.32
N GLY A 53 11.79 -0.29 3.00
CA GLY A 53 12.47 -1.28 2.15
C GLY A 53 13.94 -0.97 1.85
N GLY A 54 14.41 0.24 2.16
CA GLY A 54 15.79 0.66 1.91
C GLY A 54 16.81 0.25 2.99
N ALA A 55 16.40 -0.47 4.03
CA ALA A 55 17.22 -0.72 5.23
C ALA A 55 17.79 -2.14 5.36
N ARG A 56 17.72 -2.98 4.31
CA ARG A 56 18.12 -4.41 4.39
C ARG A 56 18.83 -4.96 3.14
N VAL A 57 19.64 -4.15 2.46
CA VAL A 57 20.64 -4.65 1.51
C VAL A 57 22.01 -4.10 1.86
#